data_AF-A0A9P7YIQ2-F1
#
_entry.id   AF-A0A9P7YIQ2-F1
#
_cell.length_a   1.000
_cell.length_b   1.000
_cell.length_c   1.000
_cell.angle_alpha   90.00
_cell.angle_beta   90.00
_cell.angle_gamma   90.00
#
_symmetry.space_group_name_H-M   'P 1'
#
loop_
_entity.id
_entity.type
_entity.pdbx_description
1 polymer ?
#
loop_
_entity_poly.entity_id
_entity_poly.type
_entity_poly.pdbx_seq_one_letter_code
_entity_poly.pdbx_strand_id
1 'polypeptide(L)'
;WTVKDDYSISTPYNRDYVYIPVEITSPPFPFTQSSLNELRQVVSALTSTVRVFTNSTYGFHVHVGDGYDTFPFTTVQQLMAILWSFEPQIQSLHPWTRWNSTYCSSLRYPINTWTGATDRGTNSVGDTYVSKYLDPIYKLVHLDHLKGVFSRRNAYNFRQHEATLDVDCIINWVIVCVRLLETARA
;
A
#
# COMPACT_ATOMS: atom_id res chain seq x y z
N TRP A 1 8.59 -16.00 7.01
CA TRP A 1 8.35 -14.60 7.42
C TRP A 1 9.68 -13.95 7.74
N THR A 2 9.81 -12.65 7.50
CA THR A 2 11.04 -11.88 7.79
C THR A 2 10.68 -10.69 8.66
N VAL A 3 11.41 -10.48 9.74
CA VAL A 3 11.31 -9.31 10.62
C VAL A 3 12.50 -8.39 10.32
N LYS A 4 12.24 -7.10 10.18
CA LYS A 4 13.24 -6.07 9.86
C LYS A 4 12.98 -4.84 10.71
N ASP A 5 14.03 -4.05 10.94
CA ASP A 5 13.88 -2.71 11.50
C ASP A 5 13.17 -1.81 10.49
N ASP A 6 12.26 -0.96 10.97
CA ASP A 6 11.56 0.03 10.14
C ASP A 6 11.79 1.45 10.68
N TYR A 7 12.78 2.15 10.16
CA TYR A 7 13.08 3.51 10.63
C TYR A 7 12.10 4.57 10.13
N SER A 8 11.08 4.19 9.34
CA SER A 8 10.06 5.12 8.85
C SER A 8 8.89 5.31 9.81
N ILE A 9 8.77 4.47 10.85
CA ILE A 9 7.69 4.55 11.83
C ILE A 9 8.10 5.29 13.11
N SER A 10 7.19 6.12 13.61
CA SER A 10 7.42 6.92 14.82
C SER A 10 7.06 6.13 16.08
N THR A 11 8.04 5.90 16.95
CA THR A 11 7.81 5.23 18.24
C THR A 11 7.39 6.22 19.33
N PRO A 12 6.44 5.87 20.21
CA PRO A 12 6.09 6.73 21.34
C PRO A 12 7.24 6.80 22.34
N TYR A 13 7.42 7.97 22.97
CA TYR A 13 8.28 8.08 24.14
C TYR A 13 7.58 7.47 25.35
N ASN A 14 8.28 6.59 26.07
CA ASN A 14 7.78 5.99 27.31
C ASN A 14 8.97 5.73 28.25
N ARG A 15 8.75 5.89 29.56
CA ARG A 15 9.81 5.69 30.57
C ARG A 15 10.03 4.23 30.94
N ASP A 16 8.99 3.40 30.81
CA ASP A 16 8.97 2.01 31.27
C ASP A 16 9.23 1.01 30.12
N TYR A 17 9.05 1.45 28.87
CA TYR A 17 9.17 0.61 27.68
C TYR A 17 10.09 1.23 26.62
N VAL A 18 10.93 0.41 26.02
CA VAL A 18 11.61 0.70 24.77
C VAL A 18 10.79 0.10 23.63
N TYR A 19 10.32 0.95 22.71
CA TYR A 19 9.59 0.52 21.53
C TYR A 19 10.57 0.25 20.41
N ILE A 20 10.47 -0.95 19.82
CA ILE A 20 11.31 -1.36 18.69
C ILE A 20 10.48 -1.23 17.42
N PRO A 21 10.89 -0.38 16.46
CA PRO A 21 10.14 -0.23 15.23
C PRO A 21 10.45 -1.38 14.27
N VAL A 22 9.43 -2.15 13.88
CA VAL A 22 9.59 -3.38 13.09
C VAL A 22 8.62 -3.48 11.91
N GLU A 23 9.13 -3.93 10.76
CA GLU A 23 8.36 -4.40 9.61
C GLU A 23 8.40 -5.93 9.56
N ILE A 24 7.22 -6.55 9.48
CA ILE A 24 7.06 -8.00 9.36
C ILE A 24 6.52 -8.31 7.96
N THR A 25 7.27 -9.11 7.20
CA THR A 25 6.92 -9.44 5.81
C THR A 25 6.76 -10.94 5.61
N SER A 26 5.68 -11.33 4.93
CA SER A 26 5.45 -12.71 4.52
C SER A 26 6.37 -13.11 3.36
N PRO A 27 6.66 -14.42 3.19
CA PRO A 27 7.04 -14.93 1.88
C PRO A 27 5.86 -14.77 0.90
N PRO A 28 6.08 -14.83 -0.43
CA PRO A 28 4.99 -14.88 -1.39
C PRO A 28 4.15 -16.14 -1.17
N PHE A 29 2.84 -15.98 -1.12
CA PHE A 29 1.88 -17.08 -0.97
C PHE A 29 0.93 -17.12 -2.17
N PRO A 30 0.49 -18.31 -2.60
CA PRO A 30 -0.64 -18.41 -3.52
C PRO A 30 -1.92 -17.91 -2.82
N PHE A 31 -2.88 -17.35 -3.55
CA PHE A 31 -4.13 -16.89 -2.95
C PHE A 31 -5.08 -18.08 -2.70
N THR A 32 -4.98 -18.68 -1.51
CA THR A 32 -5.76 -19.86 -1.09
C THR A 32 -6.24 -19.73 0.34
N GLN A 33 -7.22 -20.52 0.75
CA GLN A 33 -7.70 -20.54 2.13
C GLN A 33 -6.58 -20.89 3.13
N SER A 34 -5.67 -21.78 2.76
CA SER A 34 -4.52 -22.15 3.59
C SER A 34 -3.59 -20.96 3.82
N SER A 35 -3.34 -20.16 2.78
CA SER A 35 -2.55 -18.92 2.90
C SER A 35 -3.24 -17.86 3.77
N LEU A 36 -4.57 -17.78 3.73
CA LEU A 36 -5.33 -16.91 4.64
C LEU A 36 -5.26 -17.42 6.09
N ASN A 37 -5.23 -18.74 6.29
CA ASN A 37 -5.05 -19.32 7.63
C ASN A 37 -3.65 -19.04 8.20
N GLU A 38 -2.61 -18.95 7.36
CA GLU A 38 -1.26 -18.50 7.79
C GLU A 38 -1.29 -17.08 8.37
N LEU A 39 -2.08 -16.17 7.80
CA LEU A 39 -2.26 -14.83 8.37
C LEU A 39 -2.87 -14.91 9.78
N ARG A 40 -3.83 -15.81 9.99
CA ARG A 40 -4.43 -16.04 11.33
C ARG A 40 -3.41 -16.53 12.33
N GLN A 41 -2.57 -17.49 11.93
CA GLN A 41 -1.52 -18.02 12.79
C GLN A 41 -0.51 -16.95 13.19
N VAL A 42 -0.06 -16.11 12.27
CA VAL A 42 0.89 -15.03 12.58
C VAL A 42 0.28 -13.96 13.46
N VAL A 43 -0.94 -13.52 13.20
CA VAL A 43 -1.62 -12.54 14.07
C VAL A 43 -1.83 -13.13 15.48
N SER A 44 -2.19 -14.40 15.58
CA SER A 44 -2.31 -15.10 16.86
C SER A 44 -0.97 -15.19 17.60
N ALA A 45 0.12 -15.52 16.89
CA ALA A 45 1.45 -15.55 17.48
C ALA A 45 1.87 -14.17 17.99
N LEU A 46 1.66 -13.11 17.20
CA LEU A 46 1.99 -11.74 17.59
C LEU A 46 1.21 -11.28 18.82
N THR A 47 -0.11 -11.49 18.82
CA THR A 47 -0.99 -11.04 19.91
C THR A 47 -0.82 -11.84 21.20
N SER A 48 -0.32 -13.08 21.13
CA SER A 48 -0.10 -13.94 22.31
C SER A 48 1.31 -13.88 22.90
N THR A 49 2.32 -13.47 22.12
CA THR A 49 3.74 -13.55 22.54
C THR A 49 4.38 -12.20 22.80
N VAL A 50 3.89 -11.13 22.17
CA VAL A 50 4.50 -9.80 22.26
C VAL A 50 3.45 -8.72 22.49
N ARG A 51 3.88 -7.62 23.11
CA ARG A 51 3.05 -6.42 23.19
C ARG A 51 3.24 -5.60 21.92
N VAL A 52 2.23 -5.65 21.06
CA VAL A 52 2.19 -4.83 19.85
C VAL A 52 1.48 -3.52 20.13
N PHE A 53 2.02 -2.43 19.61
CA PHE A 53 1.40 -1.12 19.60
C PHE A 53 1.23 -0.68 18.15
N THR A 54 0.13 -0.01 17.81
CA THR A 54 -0.11 0.56 16.47
C THR A 54 -0.45 2.04 16.58
N ASN A 55 -0.01 2.85 15.61
CA ASN A 55 -0.39 4.27 15.50
C ASN A 55 -0.60 4.69 14.04
N SER A 56 -0.95 5.96 13.81
CA SER A 56 -1.28 6.50 12.48
C SER A 56 -0.12 6.50 11.48
N THR A 57 1.12 6.38 11.93
CA THR A 57 2.31 6.25 11.06
C THR A 57 2.53 4.82 10.59
N TYR A 58 1.80 3.84 11.14
CA TYR A 58 2.02 2.43 10.85
C TYR A 58 1.08 1.98 9.73
N GLY A 59 1.60 1.16 8.82
CA GLY A 59 0.89 0.70 7.63
C GLY A 59 0.77 -0.82 7.55
N PHE A 60 -0.29 -1.27 6.87
CA PHE A 60 -0.40 -2.64 6.39
C PHE A 60 -0.38 -2.63 4.85
N HIS A 61 0.55 -3.39 4.28
CA HIS A 61 0.79 -3.43 2.85
C HIS A 61 0.44 -4.80 2.28
N VAL A 62 -0.25 -4.83 1.14
CA VAL A 62 -0.54 -6.07 0.41
C VAL A 62 0.18 -6.04 -0.92
N HIS A 63 1.01 -7.06 -1.17
CA HIS A 63 1.68 -7.24 -2.45
C HIS A 63 0.97 -8.33 -3.25
N VAL A 64 0.43 -7.99 -4.43
CA VAL A 64 -0.26 -8.93 -5.31
C VAL A 64 0.49 -9.04 -6.64
N GLY A 65 0.99 -10.24 -6.95
CA GLY A 65 1.71 -10.53 -8.21
C GLY A 65 1.07 -11.66 -9.00
N ASP A 66 1.47 -11.80 -10.27
CA ASP A 66 0.99 -12.85 -11.19
C ASP A 66 2.00 -13.99 -11.32
N GLY A 67 2.37 -14.60 -10.18
CA GLY A 67 3.41 -15.62 -10.13
C GLY A 67 4.75 -15.07 -10.60
N TYR A 68 5.28 -15.61 -11.70
CA TYR A 68 6.52 -15.16 -12.33
C TYR A 68 6.30 -14.14 -13.46
N ASP A 69 5.05 -13.96 -13.90
CA ASP A 69 4.71 -13.12 -15.03
C ASP A 69 4.60 -11.64 -14.61
N THR A 70 4.72 -10.76 -15.61
CA THR A 70 4.42 -9.33 -15.47
C THR A 70 3.01 -9.06 -15.94
N PHE A 71 2.36 -8.06 -15.36
CA PHE A 71 1.04 -7.64 -15.81
C PHE A 71 1.10 -6.90 -17.14
N PRO A 72 0.20 -7.20 -18.10
CA PRO A 72 0.06 -6.41 -19.32
C PRO A 72 -0.25 -4.94 -19.02
N PHE A 73 0.17 -4.06 -19.93
CA PHE A 73 -0.14 -2.64 -19.82
C PHE A 73 -1.65 -2.36 -19.71
N THR A 74 -2.47 -3.13 -20.42
CA THR A 74 -3.93 -3.03 -20.34
C THR A 74 -4.45 -3.28 -18.93
N THR A 75 -3.91 -4.27 -18.23
CA THR A 75 -4.25 -4.55 -16.81
C THR A 75 -3.86 -3.38 -15.91
N VAL A 76 -2.68 -2.78 -16.13
CA VAL A 76 -2.28 -1.57 -15.40
C VAL A 76 -3.29 -0.46 -15.64
N GLN A 77 -3.67 -0.20 -16.89
CA GLN A 77 -4.63 0.84 -17.25
C GLN A 77 -6.01 0.60 -16.61
N GLN A 78 -6.52 -0.64 -16.66
CA GLN A 78 -7.80 -1.02 -16.07
C GLN A 78 -7.77 -0.87 -14.54
N LEU A 79 -6.69 -1.31 -13.88
CA LEU A 79 -6.51 -1.14 -12.44
C LEU A 79 -6.52 0.35 -12.07
N MET A 80 -5.80 1.18 -12.82
CA MET A 80 -5.79 2.63 -12.59
C MET A 80 -7.18 3.25 -12.77
N ALA A 81 -7.93 2.83 -13.79
CA ALA A 81 -9.30 3.30 -14.01
C ALA A 81 -10.22 2.94 -12.84
N ILE A 82 -10.12 1.72 -12.30
CA ILE A 82 -10.89 1.27 -11.13
C ILE A 82 -10.51 2.10 -9.90
N LEU A 83 -9.22 2.19 -9.58
CA LEU A 83 -8.73 2.92 -8.41
C LEU A 83 -9.14 4.40 -8.46
N TRP A 84 -9.06 5.03 -9.65
CA TRP A 84 -9.52 6.41 -9.85
C TRP A 84 -11.02 6.59 -9.65
N SER A 85 -11.81 5.71 -10.29
CA SER A 85 -13.27 5.82 -10.34
C SER A 85 -13.88 5.59 -8.97
N PHE A 86 -13.38 4.58 -8.25
CA PHE A 86 -13.89 4.14 -6.96
C PHE A 86 -13.04 4.58 -5.77
N GLU A 87 -12.15 5.56 -5.95
CA GLU A 87 -11.30 6.08 -4.87
C GLU A 87 -12.10 6.42 -3.60
N PRO A 88 -13.24 7.15 -3.65
CA PRO A 88 -14.00 7.48 -2.43
C PRO A 88 -14.51 6.25 -1.70
N GLN A 89 -14.99 5.24 -2.43
CA GLN A 89 -15.47 3.99 -1.86
C GLN A 89 -14.31 3.21 -1.23
N ILE A 90 -13.17 3.12 -1.92
CA ILE A 90 -11.96 2.46 -1.38
C ILE A 90 -11.45 3.20 -0.14
N GLN A 91 -11.39 4.53 -0.16
CA GLN A 91 -10.99 5.33 0.99
C GLN A 91 -11.93 5.15 2.19
N SER A 92 -13.23 4.95 1.96
CA SER A 92 -14.20 4.69 3.04
C SER A 92 -13.97 3.38 3.80
N LEU A 93 -13.15 2.47 3.25
CA LEU A 93 -12.71 1.24 3.93
C LEU A 93 -11.58 1.48 4.96
N HIS A 94 -11.04 2.70 5.01
CA HIS A 94 -9.89 3.05 5.83
C HIS A 94 -10.21 4.25 6.72
N PRO A 95 -9.59 4.38 7.90
CA PRO A 95 -9.79 5.53 8.75
C PRO A 95 -9.31 6.82 8.06
N TRP A 96 -9.89 7.94 8.47
CA TRP A 96 -9.59 9.26 7.92
C TRP A 96 -8.10 9.65 8.04
N THR A 97 -7.36 9.08 8.99
CA THR A 97 -5.91 9.29 9.15
C THR A 97 -5.09 8.77 7.98
N ARG A 98 -5.68 7.87 7.17
CA ARG A 98 -5.09 7.32 5.94
C ARG A 98 -5.54 8.06 4.69
N TRP A 99 -6.48 8.99 4.83
CA TRP A 99 -6.94 9.83 3.74
C TRP A 99 -5.88 10.93 3.54
N ASN A 100 -5.16 10.83 2.42
CA ASN A 100 -4.20 11.84 2.00
C ASN A 100 -2.98 12.03 2.94
N SER A 101 -2.33 10.92 3.28
CA SER A 101 -1.05 10.93 4.03
C SER A 101 0.16 11.00 3.10
N THR A 102 1.35 11.28 3.65
CA THR A 102 2.64 11.28 2.94
C THR A 102 2.88 9.99 2.14
N TYR A 103 2.40 8.87 2.67
CA TYR A 103 2.62 7.53 2.10
C TYR A 103 1.39 6.96 1.41
N CYS A 104 0.24 7.63 1.45
CA CYS A 104 -1.02 7.27 0.77
C CYS A 104 -1.80 8.55 0.41
N SER A 105 -1.38 9.24 -0.66
CA SER A 105 -2.03 10.48 -1.11
C SER A 105 -3.23 10.19 -2.00
N SER A 106 -4.27 11.01 -1.99
CA SER A 106 -5.42 10.77 -2.89
C SER A 106 -5.00 10.96 -4.36
N LEU A 107 -5.49 10.11 -5.27
CA LEU A 107 -5.40 10.29 -6.72
C LEU A 107 -5.99 11.64 -7.14
N ARG A 108 -7.04 12.10 -6.45
CA ARG A 108 -7.70 13.39 -6.73
C ARG A 108 -6.97 14.60 -6.12
N TYR A 109 -6.02 14.41 -5.21
CA TYR A 109 -5.31 15.51 -4.55
C TYR A 109 -4.61 16.51 -5.49
N PRO A 110 -3.96 16.10 -6.60
CA PRO A 110 -3.31 17.04 -7.53
C PRO A 110 -4.29 17.81 -8.43
N ILE A 111 -5.53 17.35 -8.55
CA ILE A 111 -6.55 18.02 -9.38
C ILE A 111 -7.16 19.22 -8.65
N ASN A 112 -7.34 19.12 -7.33
CA ASN A 112 -8.08 20.14 -6.57
C ASN A 112 -7.22 21.31 -6.06
N THR A 113 -5.88 21.18 -6.10
CA THR A 113 -4.93 22.22 -5.62
C THR A 113 -4.29 23.03 -6.75
N TRP A 114 -4.65 22.79 -8.01
CA TRP A 114 -4.13 23.56 -9.13
C TRP A 114 -4.82 24.92 -9.23
N THR A 115 -4.17 25.95 -8.68
CA THR A 115 -4.56 27.36 -8.78
C THR A 115 -3.86 28.11 -9.92
N GLY A 116 -3.37 27.40 -10.94
CA GLY A 116 -2.71 28.05 -12.09
C GLY A 116 -1.35 28.67 -11.78
N ALA A 117 -0.70 28.31 -10.68
CA ALA A 117 0.66 28.74 -10.41
C ALA A 117 1.61 28.12 -11.45
N THR A 118 2.17 28.99 -12.29
CA THR A 118 3.20 28.66 -13.27
C THR A 118 4.51 28.36 -12.52
N ASP A 119 4.87 27.08 -12.44
CA ASP A 119 6.17 26.67 -11.89
C ASP A 119 7.28 27.21 -12.81
N ARG A 120 7.92 28.31 -12.39
CA ARG A 120 9.14 28.84 -13.00
C ARG A 120 10.31 27.96 -12.55
N GLY A 121 10.51 26.80 -13.16
CA GLY A 121 11.71 26.01 -12.85
C GLY A 121 11.92 24.66 -13.53
N THR A 122 10.90 23.98 -14.04
CA THR A 122 11.08 22.68 -14.69
C THR A 122 10.96 22.82 -16.21
N ASN A 123 12.09 22.71 -16.92
CA ASN A 123 12.21 22.90 -18.37
C ASN A 123 11.65 21.74 -19.20
N SER A 124 10.55 21.12 -18.80
CA SER A 124 9.73 20.32 -19.71
C SER A 124 8.31 20.17 -19.14
N VAL A 125 7.30 20.37 -20.01
CA VAL A 125 5.89 20.07 -19.67
C VAL A 125 5.74 18.60 -19.26
N GLY A 126 6.62 17.72 -19.73
CA GLY A 126 6.63 16.30 -19.40
C GLY A 126 6.95 16.01 -17.92
N ASP A 127 7.96 16.66 -17.35
CA ASP A 127 8.40 16.39 -15.96
C ASP A 127 7.37 16.85 -14.92
N THR A 128 6.66 17.94 -15.20
CA THR A 128 5.56 18.42 -14.36
C THR A 128 4.35 17.48 -14.40
N TYR A 129 4.04 16.88 -15.55
CA TYR A 129 2.95 15.88 -15.66
C TYR A 129 3.32 14.56 -14.96
N VAL A 130 4.53 14.06 -15.18
CA VAL A 130 5.02 12.81 -14.58
C VAL A 130 5.05 12.90 -13.06
N SER A 131 5.62 13.97 -12.49
CA SER A 131 5.62 14.16 -11.03
C SER A 131 4.22 14.38 -10.45
N LYS A 132 3.36 15.17 -11.10
CA LYS A 132 2.03 15.53 -10.58
C LYS A 132 1.02 14.38 -10.60
N TYR A 133 1.03 13.56 -11.65
CA TYR A 133 0.06 12.48 -11.82
C TYR A 133 0.60 11.13 -11.37
N LEU A 134 1.90 10.87 -11.51
CA LEU A 134 2.45 9.59 -11.07
C LEU A 134 2.78 9.57 -9.59
N ASP A 135 3.17 10.67 -8.93
CA ASP A 135 3.52 10.65 -7.48
C ASP A 135 2.37 10.16 -6.56
N PRO A 136 1.10 10.59 -6.75
CA PRO A 136 -0.02 10.02 -6.00
C PRO A 136 -0.28 8.56 -6.34
N ILE A 137 -0.11 8.19 -7.62
CA ILE A 137 -0.23 6.79 -8.07
C ILE A 137 0.83 5.93 -7.37
N TYR A 138 2.09 6.39 -7.36
CA TYR A 138 3.23 5.76 -6.69
C TYR A 138 3.03 5.63 -5.17
N LYS A 139 2.30 6.56 -4.55
CA LYS A 139 2.00 6.53 -3.11
C LYS A 139 0.83 5.59 -2.78
N LEU A 140 -0.19 5.49 -3.62
CA LEU A 140 -1.35 4.63 -3.37
C LEU A 140 -1.10 3.17 -3.70
N VAL A 141 -0.54 2.92 -4.87
CA VAL A 141 -0.09 1.62 -5.31
C VAL A 141 1.35 1.78 -5.73
N HIS A 142 2.30 1.32 -4.91
CA HIS A 142 3.70 1.40 -5.29
C HIS A 142 3.90 0.47 -6.50
N LEU A 143 3.97 1.08 -7.68
CA LEU A 143 4.27 0.43 -8.94
C LEU A 143 5.79 0.25 -9.02
N ASP A 144 6.32 -0.68 -8.20
CA ASP A 144 7.77 -0.99 -8.16
C ASP A 144 8.33 -1.28 -9.58
N HIS A 145 7.49 -1.69 -10.52
CA HIS A 145 7.81 -1.97 -11.94
C HIS A 145 8.17 -0.76 -12.79
N LEU A 146 7.65 0.44 -12.47
CA LEU A 146 7.83 1.61 -13.34
C LEU A 146 9.14 2.36 -13.12
N LYS A 147 9.94 1.98 -12.10
CA LYS A 147 11.25 2.61 -11.82
C LYS A 147 12.43 1.97 -12.54
N GLY A 148 12.21 1.04 -13.49
CA GLY A 148 13.28 0.46 -14.30
C GLY A 148 14.32 -0.35 -13.50
N VAL A 149 14.07 -0.57 -12.21
CA VAL A 149 14.82 -1.52 -11.39
C VAL A 149 13.97 -2.76 -11.34
N PHE A 150 14.53 -3.88 -11.77
CA PHE A 150 14.02 -5.22 -11.50
C PHE A 150 13.84 -5.42 -9.99
N SER A 151 12.76 -4.86 -9.42
CA SER A 151 12.27 -5.27 -8.12
C SER A 151 11.97 -6.75 -8.28
N ARG A 152 12.63 -7.60 -7.47
CA ARG A 152 12.56 -9.07 -7.55
C ARG A 152 11.15 -9.65 -7.31
N ARG A 153 10.11 -8.82 -7.32
CA ARG A 153 8.72 -9.19 -7.07
C ARG A 153 7.85 -8.47 -8.11
N ASN A 154 7.39 -9.19 -9.12
CA ASN A 154 6.38 -8.78 -10.11
C ASN A 154 5.00 -8.54 -9.46
N ALA A 155 4.93 -7.66 -8.45
CA ALA A 155 3.76 -7.43 -7.63
C ALA A 155 3.39 -5.94 -7.52
N TYR A 156 2.08 -5.65 -7.43
CA TYR A 156 1.53 -4.36 -7.04
C TYR A 156 1.45 -4.27 -5.53
N ASN A 157 1.90 -3.14 -4.97
CA ASN A 157 1.91 -2.92 -3.53
C ASN A 157 0.82 -1.92 -3.12
N PHE A 158 -0.26 -2.44 -2.53
CA PHE A 158 -1.36 -1.65 -1.98
C PHE A 158 -1.00 -1.18 -0.57
N ARG A 159 -0.89 0.13 -0.38
CA ARG A 159 -0.40 0.70 0.88
C ARG A 159 -1.48 1.33 1.74
N GLN A 160 -2.72 1.46 1.26
CA GLN A 160 -3.77 2.33 1.83
C GLN A 160 -4.26 1.96 3.24
N HIS A 161 -4.05 0.72 3.69
CA HIS A 161 -4.63 0.22 4.93
C HIS A 161 -3.78 0.56 6.16
N GLU A 162 -4.45 0.93 7.26
CA GLU A 162 -3.81 1.11 8.58
C GLU A 162 -3.19 -0.19 9.11
N ALA A 163 -2.17 -0.06 9.96
CA ALA A 163 -1.75 -1.21 10.73
C ALA A 163 -2.86 -1.63 11.70
N THR A 164 -3.22 -2.91 11.67
CA THR A 164 -4.22 -3.49 12.56
C THR A 164 -3.78 -4.89 12.97
N LEU A 165 -4.33 -5.38 14.09
CA LEU A 165 -4.22 -6.77 14.54
C LEU A 165 -5.57 -7.49 14.46
N ASP A 166 -6.59 -6.83 13.92
CA ASP A 166 -7.84 -7.48 13.54
C ASP A 166 -7.57 -8.34 12.31
N VAL A 167 -7.51 -9.65 12.56
CA VAL A 167 -7.20 -10.65 11.54
C VAL A 167 -8.24 -10.70 10.42
N ASP A 168 -9.51 -10.42 10.72
CA ASP A 168 -10.58 -10.44 9.72
C ASP A 168 -10.49 -9.18 8.85
N CYS A 169 -10.17 -8.04 9.46
CA CYS A 169 -9.86 -6.81 8.73
C CYS A 169 -8.68 -7.01 7.75
N ILE A 170 -7.58 -7.61 8.22
CA ILE A 170 -6.41 -7.97 7.40
C ILE A 170 -6.80 -8.85 6.22
N ILE A 171 -7.52 -9.95 6.49
CA ILE A 171 -7.91 -10.92 5.46
C ILE A 171 -8.85 -10.27 4.44
N ASN A 172 -9.83 -9.50 4.89
CA ASN A 172 -10.77 -8.81 4.01
C ASN A 172 -10.03 -7.83 3.09
N TRP A 173 -9.05 -7.09 3.60
CA TRP A 173 -8.24 -6.20 2.76
C TRP A 173 -7.40 -6.96 1.74
N VAL A 174 -6.77 -8.07 2.12
CA VAL A 174 -6.04 -8.95 1.18
C VAL A 174 -6.97 -9.43 0.06
N ILE A 175 -8.19 -9.86 0.39
CA ILE A 175 -9.19 -10.29 -0.59
C ILE A 175 -9.53 -9.14 -1.54
N VAL A 176 -9.81 -7.93 -1.03
CA VAL A 176 -10.10 -6.76 -1.86
C VAL A 176 -8.96 -6.47 -2.83
N CYS A 177 -7.71 -6.43 -2.37
CA CYS A 177 -6.55 -6.17 -3.24
C CYS A 177 -6.42 -7.20 -4.36
N VAL A 178 -6.61 -8.48 -4.07
CA VAL A 178 -6.55 -9.55 -5.08
C VAL A 178 -7.71 -9.41 -6.08
N ARG A 179 -8.94 -9.21 -5.59
CA ARG A 179 -10.13 -9.08 -6.44
C ARG A 179 -10.08 -7.85 -7.35
N LEU A 180 -9.52 -6.74 -6.89
CA LEU A 180 -9.30 -5.54 -7.72
C LEU A 180 -8.41 -5.87 -8.93
N LEU A 181 -7.34 -6.63 -8.71
CA LEU A 181 -6.41 -7.04 -9.75
C LEU A 181 -6.98 -8.08 -10.71
N GLU A 182 -7.72 -9.07 -10.20
CA GLU A 182 -8.45 -10.03 -11.03
C GLU A 182 -9.47 -9.31 -11.92
N THR A 183 -10.20 -8.34 -11.35
CA THR A 183 -11.18 -7.53 -12.10
C THR A 183 -10.50 -6.69 -13.18
N ALA A 184 -9.33 -6.13 -12.88
CA ALA A 184 -8.54 -5.37 -13.85
C ALA A 184 -7.92 -6.24 -14.96
N ARG A 185 -7.92 -7.57 -14.84
CA ARG A 185 -7.40 -8.48 -15.87
C ARG A 185 -8.48 -9.01 -16.81
N ALA A 186 -9.75 -8.93 -16.42
CA ALA A 186 -10.89 -9.38 -17.22
C ALA A 186 -11.13 -8.44 -18.42
#